data_AF-B8C1Q7-F1
#
_entry.id   AF-B8C1Q7-F1
#
_cell.length_a   1.000
_cell.length_b   1.000
_cell.length_c   1.000
_cell.angle_alpha   90.00
_cell.angle_beta   90.00
_cell.angle_gamma   90.00
#
_symmetry.space_group_name_H-M   'P 1'
#
loop_
_entity.id
_entity.type
_entity.pdbx_description
1 polymer ?
#
loop_
_entity_poly.entity_id
_entity_poly.type
_entity_poly.pdbx_seq_one_letter_code
_entity_poly.pdbx_strand_id
1 'polypeptide(L)'
;MTRATKTLHNNFLLNAFLFAINHGALLSCLGLANARLGNTIASSSSSILYGCFTGFALLGAPYVVKVCGAQRGLILGMALCGTYVASFGGVVGLCYDDNVGEDTINIEELIKEQNNACSKTLTTLGAVLGGIGSSILWTSQGSFFTSTSLQYAYAIRDREIPMEKITSLLGGEWAFIFLSIEVCMWVLSTVLVDVWRPSRSDINLEFDGLSWKSIFGVYTLLAMGAVGFMLCVPTLPDDVELDVDAVTEIGNFQTDRSALLPDESNENYGAMTQQYIANRNAKTHTTSPFRQAVAAIDLLLQDEKMKYLSFLNITFGLCTAFCTSVVNGQVIRVALNDDNSQYVGMFTAVTSLVAAMLSWSFGILDWMSHTFISEPQSSSPKYRFIKFVLRLQLSKGVVLTLGAVSYLLIALLFLLFPSFSSWDFSSLMMVYILLGVGRSTYEGTLRAVIADFFPHEKEGAFANQILFNGVASVIGYWSNEIASSCSFSDDNRSGSDNLYCVRFNDGSVHNLFLIESVIIVSAVLGIIGFWKANALHVQERRF
;
A
#
# COMPACT_ATOMS: atom_id res chain seq x y z
N MET A 1 28.00 9.86 11.42
CA MET A 1 26.65 10.46 11.25
C MET A 1 26.56 11.61 12.23
N THR A 2 26.16 12.81 11.80
CA THR A 2 26.04 13.96 12.72
C THR A 2 24.87 13.74 13.68
N ARG A 3 24.82 14.47 14.79
CA ARG A 3 23.69 14.40 15.74
C ARG A 3 22.37 14.75 15.05
N ALA A 4 22.37 15.73 14.15
CA ALA A 4 21.19 16.15 13.40
C ALA A 4 20.67 15.03 12.47
N THR A 5 21.56 14.41 11.68
CA THR A 5 21.21 13.28 10.80
C THR A 5 20.61 12.11 11.59
N LYS A 6 21.18 11.79 12.75
CA LYS A 6 20.67 10.71 13.63
C LYS A 6 19.27 11.04 14.17
N THR A 7 19.04 12.29 14.58
CA THR A 7 17.71 12.73 15.04
C THR A 7 16.67 12.64 13.93
N LEU A 8 17.01 13.08 12.71
CA LEU A 8 16.10 13.01 11.56
C LEU A 8 15.70 11.57 11.24
N HIS A 9 16.68 10.66 11.21
CA HIS A 9 16.43 9.24 10.98
C HIS A 9 15.59 8.61 12.08
N ASN A 10 15.90 8.88 13.35
CA ASN A 10 15.13 8.37 14.48
C ASN A 10 13.67 8.86 14.44
N ASN A 11 13.45 10.13 14.10
CA ASN A 11 12.10 10.68 13.96
C ASN A 11 11.34 10.01 12.81
N PHE A 12 12.02 9.74 11.70
CA PHE A 12 11.45 8.99 10.56
C PHE A 12 11.00 7.58 10.97
N LEU A 13 11.88 6.82 11.64
CA LEU A 13 11.58 5.46 12.10
C LEU A 13 10.44 5.45 13.13
N LEU A 14 10.41 6.43 14.04
CA LEU A 14 9.31 6.58 15.01
C LEU A 14 7.98 6.88 14.30
N ASN A 15 8.00 7.76 13.29
CA ASN A 15 6.83 8.04 12.46
C ASN A 15 6.33 6.76 11.76
N ALA A 16 7.25 6.00 11.14
CA ALA A 16 6.94 4.74 10.47
C ALA A 16 6.30 3.72 11.43
N PHE A 17 6.83 3.60 12.64
CA PHE A 17 6.32 2.69 13.66
C PHE A 17 4.91 3.06 14.13
N LEU A 18 4.66 4.33 14.46
CA LEU A 18 3.34 4.80 14.90
C LEU A 18 2.30 4.71 13.79
N PHE A 19 2.69 5.05 12.56
CA PHE A 19 1.88 4.82 11.37
C PHE A 19 1.48 3.34 11.26
N ALA A 20 2.44 2.43 11.41
CA ALA A 20 2.23 1.00 11.26
C ALA A 20 1.27 0.43 12.31
N ILE A 21 1.31 0.91 13.56
CA ILE A 21 0.36 0.50 14.59
C ILE A 21 -1.07 0.91 14.21
N ASN A 22 -1.26 2.18 13.82
CA ASN A 22 -2.58 2.69 13.45
C ASN A 22 -3.15 1.97 12.23
N HIS A 23 -2.34 1.85 11.17
CA HIS A 23 -2.78 1.21 9.93
C HIS A 23 -2.91 -0.32 10.07
N GLY A 24 -2.04 -0.97 10.82
CA GLY A 24 -2.14 -2.41 11.10
C GLY A 24 -3.39 -2.76 11.90
N ALA A 25 -3.78 -1.92 12.87
CA ALA A 25 -5.05 -2.05 13.57
C ALA A 25 -6.26 -1.88 12.63
N LEU A 26 -6.20 -0.88 11.73
CA LEU A 26 -7.19 -0.68 10.69
C LEU A 26 -7.37 -1.91 9.79
N LEU A 27 -6.28 -2.46 9.25
CA LEU A 27 -6.32 -3.63 8.37
C LEU A 27 -6.82 -4.88 9.10
N SER A 28 -6.43 -5.06 10.37
CA SER A 28 -6.90 -6.19 11.18
C SER A 28 -8.40 -6.11 11.43
N CYS A 29 -8.93 -4.94 11.76
CA CYS A 29 -10.37 -4.75 11.91
C CYS A 29 -11.12 -4.95 10.59
N LEU A 30 -10.57 -4.50 9.46
CA LEU A 30 -11.15 -4.73 8.14
C LEU A 30 -11.21 -6.23 7.82
N GLY A 31 -10.15 -7.00 8.12
CA GLY A 31 -10.12 -8.44 7.96
C GLY A 31 -11.14 -9.16 8.85
N LEU A 32 -11.22 -8.77 10.13
CA LEU A 32 -12.18 -9.32 11.09
C LEU A 32 -13.64 -8.95 10.78
N ALA A 33 -13.87 -7.77 10.20
CA ALA A 33 -15.20 -7.30 9.84
C ALA A 33 -15.86 -8.21 8.80
N ASN A 34 -15.11 -8.71 7.81
CA ASN A 34 -15.62 -9.69 6.84
C ASN A 34 -16.08 -10.98 7.53
N ALA A 35 -15.33 -11.46 8.52
CA ALA A 35 -15.69 -12.66 9.27
C ALA A 35 -16.93 -12.45 10.16
N ARG A 36 -17.09 -11.26 10.77
CA ARG A 36 -18.13 -11.03 11.80
C ARG A 36 -19.39 -10.35 11.29
N LEU A 37 -19.28 -9.34 10.42
CA LEU A 37 -20.42 -8.55 9.96
C LEU A 37 -21.12 -9.16 8.74
N GLY A 38 -20.59 -10.27 8.21
CA GLY A 38 -21.09 -10.92 7.01
C GLY A 38 -20.67 -10.21 5.73
N ASN A 39 -20.69 -10.94 4.62
CA ASN A 39 -20.19 -10.48 3.33
C ASN A 39 -20.90 -9.21 2.84
N THR A 40 -22.22 -9.08 3.04
CA THR A 40 -22.99 -7.95 2.51
C THR A 40 -22.60 -6.62 3.17
N ILE A 41 -22.56 -6.56 4.50
CA ILE A 41 -22.23 -5.32 5.23
C ILE A 41 -20.75 -5.01 5.06
N ALA A 42 -19.88 -6.01 5.18
CA ALA A 42 -18.44 -5.79 5.12
C ALA A 42 -17.96 -5.45 3.70
N SER A 43 -18.52 -6.08 2.65
CA SER A 43 -18.25 -5.72 1.25
C SER A 43 -18.76 -4.31 0.92
N SER A 44 -19.98 -3.98 1.35
CA SER A 44 -20.56 -2.64 1.15
C SER A 44 -19.71 -1.57 1.85
N SER A 45 -19.36 -1.79 3.12
CA SER A 45 -18.47 -0.90 3.89
C SER A 45 -17.11 -0.74 3.22
N SER A 46 -16.49 -1.83 2.75
CA SER A 46 -15.21 -1.80 2.03
C SER A 46 -15.32 -1.03 0.70
N SER A 47 -16.40 -1.24 -0.05
CA SER A 47 -16.63 -0.53 -1.31
C SER A 47 -16.80 0.98 -1.10
N ILE A 48 -17.55 1.38 -0.07
CA ILE A 48 -17.71 2.79 0.31
C ILE A 48 -16.37 3.37 0.77
N LEU A 49 -15.61 2.64 1.60
CA LEU A 49 -14.29 3.01 2.07
C LEU A 49 -13.36 3.32 0.88
N TYR A 50 -13.21 2.38 -0.06
CA TYR A 50 -12.35 2.54 -1.23
C TYR A 50 -12.88 3.58 -2.23
N GLY A 51 -14.20 3.73 -2.36
CA GLY A 51 -14.83 4.79 -3.15
C GLY A 51 -14.50 6.19 -2.62
N CYS A 52 -14.69 6.41 -1.32
CA CYS A 52 -14.33 7.67 -0.65
C CYS A 52 -12.81 7.91 -0.66
N PHE A 53 -12.01 6.87 -0.45
CA PHE A 53 -10.55 6.91 -0.56
C PHE A 53 -10.08 7.43 -1.93
N THR A 54 -10.66 6.88 -2.99
CA THR A 54 -10.38 7.23 -4.38
C THR A 54 -10.84 8.66 -4.71
N GLY A 55 -12.10 8.98 -4.40
CA GLY A 55 -12.67 10.29 -4.68
C GLY A 55 -11.96 11.42 -3.93
N PHE A 56 -11.59 11.19 -2.68
CA PHE A 56 -10.88 12.18 -1.89
C PHE A 56 -9.40 12.33 -2.33
N ALA A 57 -8.77 11.27 -2.85
CA ALA A 57 -7.41 11.38 -3.38
C ALA A 57 -7.36 12.26 -4.62
N LEU A 58 -8.41 12.18 -5.44
CA LEU A 58 -8.55 12.96 -6.67
C LEU A 58 -8.76 14.46 -6.40
N LEU A 59 -9.55 14.80 -5.37
CA LEU A 59 -10.14 16.13 -5.23
C LEU A 59 -9.80 16.86 -3.93
N GLY A 60 -9.22 16.18 -2.92
CA GLY A 60 -9.14 16.73 -1.57
C GLY A 60 -7.81 16.52 -0.87
N ALA A 61 -7.26 15.31 -0.91
CA ALA A 61 -6.07 14.95 -0.13
C ALA A 61 -4.87 15.86 -0.42
N PRO A 62 -4.47 16.11 -1.68
CA PRO A 62 -3.34 17.01 -1.95
C PRO A 62 -3.49 18.40 -1.35
N TYR A 63 -4.70 18.97 -1.38
CA TYR A 63 -5.00 20.27 -0.78
C TYR A 63 -4.86 20.23 0.74
N VAL A 64 -5.45 19.22 1.41
CA VAL A 64 -5.33 19.06 2.86
C VAL A 64 -3.87 18.91 3.27
N VAL A 65 -3.09 18.08 2.56
CA VAL A 65 -1.66 17.88 2.86
C VAL A 65 -0.87 19.17 2.67
N LYS A 66 -1.14 19.92 1.60
CA LYS A 66 -0.46 21.18 1.32
C LYS A 66 -0.79 22.27 2.35
N VAL A 67 -2.03 22.35 2.81
CA VAL A 67 -2.46 23.37 3.80
C VAL A 67 -2.02 23.01 5.22
N CYS A 68 -2.15 21.74 5.60
CA CYS A 68 -1.84 21.31 6.96
C CYS A 68 -0.35 21.01 7.17
N GLY A 69 0.40 20.72 6.11
CA GLY A 69 1.73 20.13 6.19
C GLY A 69 1.65 18.60 6.25
N ALA A 70 2.73 17.93 5.82
CA ALA A 70 2.74 16.48 5.64
C ALA A 70 2.49 15.74 6.95
N GLN A 71 3.14 16.16 8.04
CA GLN A 71 3.02 15.50 9.34
C GLN A 71 1.66 15.73 10.01
N ARG A 72 1.11 16.94 9.95
CA ARG A 72 -0.22 17.20 10.53
C ARG A 72 -1.32 16.53 9.72
N GLY A 73 -1.19 16.49 8.40
CA GLY A 73 -2.08 15.69 7.56
C GLY A 73 -2.01 14.21 7.90
N LEU A 74 -0.82 13.68 8.22
CA LEU A 74 -0.66 12.29 8.67
C LEU A 74 -1.46 12.04 9.96
N ILE A 75 -1.32 12.91 10.96
CA ILE A 75 -2.05 12.81 12.24
C ILE A 75 -3.56 12.88 12.01
N LEU A 76 -4.03 13.80 11.18
CA LEU A 76 -5.45 13.92 10.82
C LEU A 76 -5.97 12.65 10.14
N GLY A 77 -5.22 12.13 9.17
CA GLY A 77 -5.55 10.89 8.47
C GLY A 77 -5.62 9.69 9.43
N MET A 78 -4.65 9.56 10.35
CA MET A 78 -4.62 8.51 11.37
C MET A 78 -5.81 8.62 12.35
N ALA A 79 -6.21 9.83 12.72
CA ALA A 79 -7.36 10.06 13.61
C ALA A 79 -8.69 9.68 12.96
N LEU A 80 -8.86 10.01 11.66
CA LEU A 80 -10.03 9.61 10.88
C LEU A 80 -10.08 8.08 10.68
N CYS A 81 -8.93 7.45 10.41
CA CYS A 81 -8.82 6.00 10.36
C CYS A 81 -9.11 5.34 11.72
N GLY A 82 -8.64 5.93 12.82
CA GLY A 82 -8.95 5.46 14.18
C GLY A 82 -10.44 5.55 14.50
N THR A 83 -11.12 6.60 14.02
CA THR A 83 -12.58 6.72 14.14
C THR A 83 -13.31 5.62 13.36
N TYR A 84 -12.80 5.25 12.18
CA TYR A 84 -13.34 4.10 11.43
C TYR A 84 -13.16 2.78 12.19
N VAL A 85 -11.99 2.55 12.79
CA VAL A 85 -11.77 1.37 13.67
C VAL A 85 -12.75 1.36 14.85
N ALA A 86 -12.95 2.51 15.50
CA ALA A 86 -13.90 2.67 16.60
C ALA A 86 -15.35 2.37 16.18
N SER A 87 -15.71 2.60 14.93
CA SER A 87 -17.06 2.34 14.42
C SER A 87 -17.43 0.85 14.51
N PHE A 88 -16.48 -0.07 14.32
CA PHE A 88 -16.71 -1.51 14.48
C PHE A 88 -17.04 -1.87 15.94
N GLY A 89 -16.28 -1.31 16.88
CA GLY A 89 -16.57 -1.45 18.32
C GLY A 89 -17.93 -0.87 18.69
N GLY A 90 -18.31 0.27 18.10
CA GLY A 90 -19.63 0.87 18.25
C GLY A 90 -20.76 -0.01 17.71
N VAL A 91 -20.58 -0.64 16.55
CA VAL A 91 -21.57 -1.56 15.96
C VAL A 91 -21.81 -2.75 16.88
N VAL A 92 -20.74 -3.40 17.36
CA VAL A 92 -20.88 -4.53 18.27
C VAL A 92 -21.42 -4.07 19.62
N GLY A 93 -20.96 -2.93 20.14
CA GLY A 93 -21.32 -2.42 21.47
C GLY A 93 -22.74 -1.89 21.60
N LEU A 94 -23.23 -1.18 20.58
CA LEU A 94 -24.47 -0.41 20.62
C LEU A 94 -25.60 -1.03 19.80
N CYS A 95 -25.29 -1.78 18.74
CA CYS A 95 -26.31 -2.31 17.83
C CYS A 95 -26.59 -3.81 18.04
N TYR A 96 -25.77 -4.52 18.82
CA TYR A 96 -26.01 -5.91 19.21
C TYR A 96 -26.37 -5.98 20.69
N ASP A 97 -27.56 -6.48 20.99
CA ASP A 97 -28.01 -6.77 22.35
C ASP A 97 -27.42 -8.12 22.78
N ASP A 98 -26.58 -8.14 23.81
CA ASP A 98 -25.96 -9.37 24.32
C ASP A 98 -27.01 -10.29 24.99
N ASN A 99 -28.25 -9.82 25.19
CA ASN A 99 -29.31 -10.56 25.88
C ASN A 99 -30.14 -11.49 24.97
N VAL A 100 -29.86 -11.54 23.66
CA VAL A 100 -30.52 -12.52 22.78
C VAL A 100 -29.88 -13.89 23.02
N GLY A 101 -30.45 -14.63 23.97
CA GLY A 101 -29.95 -15.92 24.43
C GLY A 101 -29.77 -16.94 23.30
N GLU A 102 -28.71 -17.75 23.43
CA GLU A 102 -28.21 -18.73 22.45
C GLU A 102 -29.21 -19.84 22.06
N ASP A 103 -30.33 -19.98 22.78
CA ASP A 103 -31.09 -21.23 22.79
C ASP A 103 -32.14 -21.41 21.68
N THR A 104 -32.49 -20.40 20.87
CA THR A 104 -33.42 -20.60 19.75
C THR A 104 -33.23 -19.58 18.64
N ILE A 105 -32.23 -19.81 17.78
CA ILE A 105 -31.99 -18.93 16.64
C ILE A 105 -32.48 -19.59 15.35
N ASN A 106 -33.66 -19.18 14.90
CA ASN A 106 -33.99 -19.24 13.48
C ASN A 106 -33.02 -18.31 12.74
N ILE A 107 -32.17 -18.86 11.87
CA ILE A 107 -31.18 -18.12 11.08
C ILE A 107 -31.82 -16.94 10.30
N GLU A 108 -33.10 -17.05 9.90
CA GLU A 108 -33.85 -15.97 9.27
C GLU A 108 -34.08 -14.73 10.16
N GLU A 109 -34.21 -14.91 11.47
CA GLU A 109 -34.44 -13.80 12.41
C GLU A 109 -33.14 -13.04 12.69
N LEU A 110 -32.02 -13.77 12.83
CA LEU A 110 -30.67 -13.18 12.85
C LEU A 110 -30.38 -12.34 11.60
N ILE A 111 -30.77 -12.81 10.41
CA ILE A 111 -30.56 -12.07 9.15
C ILE A 111 -31.42 -10.80 9.09
N LYS A 112 -32.63 -10.81 9.69
CA LYS A 112 -33.46 -9.60 9.82
C LYS A 112 -32.87 -8.60 10.80
N GLU A 113 -32.32 -9.07 11.92
CA GLU A 113 -31.70 -8.22 12.94
C GLU A 113 -30.34 -7.65 12.47
N GLN A 114 -29.60 -8.39 11.65
CA GLN A 114 -28.37 -7.89 11.02
C GLN A 114 -28.62 -6.71 10.07
N ASN A 115 -29.86 -6.49 9.63
CA ASN A 115 -30.28 -5.32 8.84
C ASN A 115 -30.64 -4.09 9.69
N ASN A 116 -30.35 -4.07 10.99
CA ASN A 116 -30.62 -2.93 11.87
C ASN A 116 -30.02 -1.64 11.30
N ALA A 117 -30.85 -0.59 11.21
CA ALA A 117 -30.47 0.72 10.71
C ALA A 117 -29.24 1.30 11.44
N CYS A 118 -29.08 0.97 12.73
CA CYS A 118 -27.92 1.29 13.56
C CYS A 118 -26.60 0.79 12.95
N SER A 119 -26.51 -0.51 12.63
CA SER A 119 -25.28 -1.13 12.11
C SER A 119 -24.90 -0.56 10.74
N LYS A 120 -25.87 -0.44 9.83
CA LYS A 120 -25.65 0.14 8.50
C LYS A 120 -25.19 1.60 8.58
N THR A 121 -25.78 2.40 9.47
CA THR A 121 -25.43 3.82 9.61
C THR A 121 -24.01 3.98 10.16
N LEU A 122 -23.66 3.26 11.24
CA LEU A 122 -22.33 3.35 11.84
C LEU A 122 -21.23 2.83 10.91
N THR A 123 -21.45 1.68 10.25
CA THR A 123 -20.49 1.12 9.29
C THR A 123 -20.30 2.00 8.07
N THR A 124 -21.37 2.61 7.55
CA THR A 124 -21.31 3.54 6.41
C THR A 124 -20.56 4.82 6.78
N LEU A 125 -20.92 5.44 7.91
CA LEU A 125 -20.24 6.66 8.38
C LEU A 125 -18.76 6.39 8.65
N GLY A 126 -18.47 5.26 9.33
CA GLY A 126 -17.12 4.78 9.56
C GLY A 126 -16.34 4.63 8.25
N ALA A 127 -16.92 3.95 7.25
CA ALA A 127 -16.29 3.76 5.94
C ALA A 127 -16.02 5.08 5.21
N VAL A 128 -16.95 6.04 5.23
CA VAL A 128 -16.73 7.37 4.62
C VAL A 128 -15.55 8.08 5.28
N LEU A 129 -15.53 8.13 6.62
CA LEU A 129 -14.45 8.76 7.38
C LEU A 129 -13.12 8.03 7.20
N GLY A 130 -13.14 6.70 7.20
CA GLY A 130 -11.97 5.87 6.96
C GLY A 130 -11.39 6.06 5.56
N GLY A 131 -12.24 6.27 4.55
CA GLY A 131 -11.82 6.47 3.16
C GLY A 131 -11.15 7.83 3.00
N ILE A 132 -11.80 8.89 3.47
CA ILE A 132 -11.24 10.25 3.51
C ILE A 132 -9.93 10.25 4.31
N GLY A 133 -9.94 9.65 5.50
CA GLY A 133 -8.79 9.51 6.39
C GLY A 133 -7.62 8.81 5.73
N SER A 134 -7.86 7.65 5.12
CA SER A 134 -6.84 6.86 4.41
C SER A 134 -6.24 7.65 3.25
N SER A 135 -7.05 8.44 2.54
CA SER A 135 -6.59 9.24 1.40
C SER A 135 -5.63 10.34 1.85
N ILE A 136 -5.99 11.09 2.90
CA ILE A 136 -5.12 12.09 3.52
C ILE A 136 -3.86 11.41 4.07
N LEU A 137 -4.05 10.33 4.84
CA LEU A 137 -3.00 9.57 5.51
C LEU A 137 -1.89 9.16 4.54
N TRP A 138 -2.25 8.50 3.44
CA TRP A 138 -1.27 7.97 2.49
C TRP A 138 -0.61 9.07 1.66
N THR A 139 -1.35 10.14 1.30
CA THR A 139 -0.79 11.30 0.59
C THR A 139 0.22 12.02 1.47
N SER A 140 -0.14 12.24 2.74
CA SER A 140 0.72 12.84 3.75
C SER A 140 1.96 12.01 4.03
N GLN A 141 1.81 10.69 4.13
CA GLN A 141 2.94 9.79 4.36
C GLN A 141 3.97 9.87 3.23
N GLY A 142 3.52 9.86 1.98
CA GLY A 142 4.43 9.96 0.83
C GLY A 142 5.12 11.33 0.73
N SER A 143 4.39 12.41 1.00
CA SER A 143 4.96 13.75 1.08
C SER A 143 5.98 13.87 2.22
N PHE A 144 5.68 13.34 3.41
CA PHE A 144 6.60 13.29 4.55
C PHE A 144 7.86 12.50 4.20
N PHE A 145 7.70 11.29 3.65
CA PHE A 145 8.80 10.43 3.20
C PHE A 145 9.76 11.13 2.23
N THR A 146 9.20 11.81 1.22
CA THR A 146 10.01 12.54 0.22
C THR A 146 10.77 13.70 0.88
N SER A 147 10.09 14.46 1.74
CA SER A 147 10.68 15.61 2.45
C SER A 147 11.80 15.18 3.39
N THR A 148 11.57 14.13 4.17
CA THR A 148 12.58 13.58 5.08
C THR A 148 13.77 13.02 4.31
N SER A 149 13.55 12.36 3.17
CA SER A 149 14.63 11.86 2.32
C SER A 149 15.50 12.99 1.79
N LEU A 150 14.90 14.11 1.36
CA LEU A 150 15.62 15.29 0.89
C LEU A 150 16.44 15.95 2.01
N GLN A 151 15.83 16.15 3.18
CA GLN A 151 16.53 16.69 4.35
C GLN A 151 17.66 15.77 4.81
N TYR A 152 17.46 14.45 4.71
CA TYR A 152 18.47 13.46 5.08
C TYR A 152 19.65 13.48 4.11
N ALA A 153 19.37 13.58 2.80
CA ALA A 153 20.37 13.76 1.75
C ALA A 153 21.21 15.02 1.97
N TYR A 154 20.55 16.14 2.24
CA TYR A 154 21.21 17.40 2.52
C TYR A 154 22.09 17.31 3.78
N ALA A 155 21.60 16.67 4.84
CA ALA A 155 22.34 16.51 6.09
C ALA A 155 23.56 15.58 5.99
N ILE A 156 23.70 14.81 4.90
CA ILE A 156 24.85 13.93 4.64
C ILE A 156 25.63 14.30 3.38
N ARG A 157 25.43 15.52 2.84
CA ARG A 157 26.01 16.00 1.57
C ARG A 157 27.51 15.76 1.43
N ASP A 158 28.26 15.81 2.54
CA ASP A 158 29.71 15.57 2.58
C ASP A 158 30.12 14.17 2.10
N ARG A 159 29.16 13.27 1.81
CA ARG A 159 29.38 11.89 1.36
C ARG A 159 29.04 11.63 -0.10
N GLU A 160 28.58 12.65 -0.85
CA GLU A 160 28.24 12.53 -2.28
C GLU A 160 27.28 11.36 -2.59
N ILE A 161 26.31 11.08 -1.71
CA ILE A 161 25.37 9.97 -1.89
C ILE A 161 24.18 10.45 -2.72
N PRO A 162 23.88 9.81 -3.87
CA PRO A 162 22.75 10.22 -4.69
C PRO A 162 21.42 10.02 -3.97
N MET A 163 20.50 10.96 -4.19
CA MET A 163 19.16 10.97 -3.57
C MET A 163 18.40 9.65 -3.75
N GLU A 164 18.51 9.04 -4.93
CA GLU A 164 17.88 7.76 -5.26
C GLU A 164 18.26 6.64 -4.27
N LYS A 165 19.50 6.66 -3.76
CA LYS A 165 19.96 5.64 -2.81
C LYS A 165 19.40 5.87 -1.41
N ILE A 166 19.16 7.13 -1.06
CA ILE A 166 18.58 7.52 0.21
C ILE A 166 17.09 7.19 0.23
N THR A 167 16.36 7.49 -0.84
CA THR A 167 14.95 7.11 -0.96
C THR A 167 14.79 5.59 -0.95
N SER A 168 15.68 4.83 -1.61
CA SER A 168 15.67 3.37 -1.53
C SER A 168 15.89 2.86 -0.10
N LEU A 169 16.89 3.38 0.61
CA LEU A 169 17.20 2.96 1.96
C LEU A 169 16.03 3.24 2.91
N LEU A 170 15.58 4.51 2.96
CA LEU A 170 14.49 4.92 3.83
C LEU A 170 13.16 4.26 3.44
N GLY A 171 12.92 4.03 2.14
CA GLY A 171 11.74 3.32 1.65
C GLY A 171 11.73 1.85 2.08
N GLY A 172 12.87 1.17 1.99
CA GLY A 172 13.03 -0.19 2.47
C GLY A 172 12.87 -0.33 3.99
N GLU A 173 13.44 0.59 4.77
CA GLU A 173 13.28 0.62 6.24
C GLU A 173 11.83 0.91 6.65
N TRP A 174 11.18 1.88 6.00
CA TRP A 174 9.77 2.21 6.27
C TRP A 174 8.87 1.01 5.98
N ALA A 175 9.00 0.39 4.81
CA ALA A 175 8.20 -0.76 4.42
C ALA A 175 8.44 -1.97 5.34
N PHE A 176 9.69 -2.20 5.76
CA PHE A 176 10.01 -3.24 6.73
C PHE A 176 9.28 -3.03 8.07
N ILE A 177 9.35 -1.83 8.65
CA ILE A 177 8.67 -1.51 9.91
C ILE A 177 7.16 -1.65 9.75
N PHE A 178 6.62 -1.06 8.68
CA PHE A 178 5.20 -1.07 8.38
C PHE A 178 4.64 -2.50 8.33
N LEU A 179 5.24 -3.34 7.49
CA LEU A 179 4.77 -4.70 7.24
C LEU A 179 5.07 -5.64 8.41
N SER A 180 6.15 -5.43 9.16
CA SER A 180 6.46 -6.22 10.37
C SER A 180 5.42 -6.01 11.48
N ILE A 181 5.02 -4.77 11.72
CA ILE A 181 3.96 -4.48 12.68
C ILE A 181 2.62 -5.01 12.20
N GLU A 182 2.36 -4.99 10.89
CA GLU A 182 1.16 -5.62 10.34
C GLU A 182 1.13 -7.14 10.60
N VAL A 183 2.25 -7.86 10.45
CA VAL A 183 2.35 -9.27 10.85
C VAL A 183 1.96 -9.44 12.32
N CYS A 184 2.49 -8.60 13.21
CA CYS A 184 2.14 -8.65 14.63
C CYS A 184 0.63 -8.43 14.86
N MET A 185 -0.01 -7.53 14.09
CA MET A 185 -1.44 -7.24 14.23
C MET A 185 -2.32 -8.39 13.70
N TRP A 186 -1.90 -9.07 12.61
CA TRP A 186 -2.55 -10.29 12.13
C TRP A 186 -2.44 -11.45 13.12
N VAL A 187 -1.23 -11.67 13.67
CA VAL A 187 -1.02 -12.69 14.71
C VAL A 187 -1.84 -12.37 15.96
N LEU A 188 -1.88 -11.09 16.36
CA LEU A 188 -2.72 -10.65 17.48
C LEU A 188 -4.20 -10.98 17.21
N SER A 189 -4.69 -10.76 15.99
CA SER A 189 -6.06 -11.10 15.61
C SER A 189 -6.35 -12.58 15.81
N THR A 190 -5.48 -13.46 15.31
CA THR A 190 -5.60 -14.91 15.48
C THR A 190 -5.55 -15.30 16.95
N VAL A 191 -4.64 -14.74 17.74
CA VAL A 191 -4.54 -15.03 19.19
C VAL A 191 -5.80 -14.59 19.93
N LEU A 192 -6.34 -13.41 19.62
CA LEU A 192 -7.55 -12.89 20.27
C LEU A 192 -8.79 -13.73 19.93
N VAL A 193 -8.86 -14.32 18.73
CA VAL A 193 -10.01 -15.13 18.26
C VAL A 193 -9.89 -16.60 18.68
N ASP A 194 -8.73 -17.24 18.44
CA ASP A 194 -8.57 -18.69 18.56
C ASP A 194 -8.12 -19.13 19.95
N VAL A 195 -7.09 -18.49 20.50
CA VAL A 195 -6.51 -18.92 21.80
C VAL A 195 -7.49 -18.65 22.94
N TRP A 196 -8.30 -17.62 22.80
CA TRP A 196 -9.21 -17.18 23.84
C TRP A 196 -10.64 -17.70 23.67
N ARG A 197 -10.95 -18.49 22.62
CA ARG A 197 -12.22 -19.19 22.50
C ARG A 197 -11.98 -20.68 22.74
N PRO A 198 -12.04 -21.17 23.99
CA PRO A 198 -11.83 -22.58 24.28
C PRO A 198 -12.98 -23.41 23.69
N SER A 199 -12.79 -23.89 22.46
CA SER A 199 -13.63 -24.92 21.85
C SER A 199 -13.09 -26.29 22.28
N ARG A 200 -13.22 -26.60 23.56
CA ARG A 200 -13.00 -27.96 24.05
C ARG A 200 -13.96 -28.25 25.19
N SER A 201 -14.95 -29.07 24.86
CA SER A 201 -15.97 -29.66 25.74
C SER A 201 -15.42 -30.41 26.96
N ASP A 202 -14.10 -30.60 27.06
CA ASP A 202 -13.49 -31.59 27.95
C ASP A 202 -12.86 -30.99 29.20
N ILE A 203 -12.81 -29.66 29.33
CA ILE A 203 -12.27 -28.98 30.52
C ILE A 203 -13.32 -27.96 31.00
N ASN A 204 -13.94 -28.23 32.15
CA ASN A 204 -14.95 -27.39 32.83
C ASN A 204 -14.40 -26.03 33.35
N LEU A 205 -13.41 -25.45 32.69
CA LEU A 205 -12.99 -24.07 32.92
C LEU A 205 -13.67 -23.22 31.84
N GLU A 206 -14.90 -22.78 32.14
CA GLU A 206 -15.57 -21.68 31.44
C GLU A 206 -14.73 -20.41 31.62
N PHE A 207 -13.73 -20.23 30.76
CA PHE A 207 -13.25 -18.90 30.47
C PHE A 207 -14.13 -18.35 29.36
N ASP A 208 -15.00 -17.41 29.73
CA ASP A 208 -15.72 -16.59 28.76
C ASP A 208 -14.68 -15.91 27.87
N GLY A 209 -14.70 -16.25 26.59
CA GLY A 209 -13.78 -15.71 25.61
C GLY A 209 -13.81 -14.18 25.58
N LEU A 210 -12.81 -13.55 24.95
CA LEU A 210 -12.82 -12.09 24.80
C LEU A 210 -14.02 -11.74 23.91
N SER A 211 -14.94 -10.96 24.46
CA SER A 211 -16.06 -10.46 23.68
C SER A 211 -15.54 -9.68 22.47
N TRP A 212 -16.27 -9.74 21.35
CA TRP A 212 -15.94 -8.96 20.15
C TRP A 212 -15.84 -7.46 20.45
N LYS A 213 -16.60 -6.97 21.45
CA LYS A 213 -16.51 -5.58 21.96
C LYS A 213 -15.10 -5.30 22.48
N SER A 214 -14.53 -6.21 23.26
CA SER A 214 -13.15 -6.11 23.76
C SER A 214 -12.12 -6.17 22.64
N ILE A 215 -12.28 -7.06 21.66
CA ILE A 215 -11.34 -7.19 20.52
C ILE A 215 -11.27 -5.89 19.71
N PHE A 216 -12.41 -5.37 19.25
CA PHE A 216 -12.44 -4.09 18.53
C PHE A 216 -12.04 -2.91 19.43
N GLY A 217 -12.32 -2.98 20.74
CA GLY A 217 -11.86 -2.02 21.73
C GLY A 217 -10.33 -1.95 21.81
N VAL A 218 -9.64 -3.09 21.84
CA VAL A 218 -8.16 -3.15 21.85
C VAL A 218 -7.59 -2.50 20.59
N TYR A 219 -8.10 -2.84 19.40
CA TYR A 219 -7.63 -2.22 18.16
C TYR A 219 -7.91 -0.71 18.11
N THR A 220 -9.06 -0.26 18.64
CA THR A 220 -9.39 1.16 18.74
C THR A 220 -8.41 1.89 19.65
N LEU A 221 -8.08 1.31 20.81
CA LEU A 221 -7.10 1.88 21.74
C LEU A 221 -5.70 1.94 21.13
N LEU A 222 -5.27 0.90 20.40
CA LEU A 222 -4.00 0.89 19.69
C LEU A 222 -3.95 1.98 18.60
N ALA A 223 -5.00 2.08 17.78
CA ALA A 223 -5.09 3.07 16.72
C ALA A 223 -5.09 4.51 17.25
N MET A 224 -5.92 4.81 18.24
CA MET A 224 -6.02 6.15 18.84
C MET A 224 -4.80 6.48 19.72
N GLY A 225 -4.22 5.49 20.40
CA GLY A 225 -2.97 5.64 21.13
C GLY A 225 -1.83 6.05 20.19
N ALA A 226 -1.71 5.41 19.03
CA ALA A 226 -0.73 5.78 18.01
C ALA A 226 -0.90 7.24 17.52
N VAL A 227 -2.14 7.73 17.38
CA VAL A 227 -2.43 9.14 17.06
C VAL A 227 -1.92 10.05 18.19
N GLY A 228 -2.22 9.72 19.44
CA GLY A 228 -1.77 10.45 20.62
C GLY A 228 -0.25 10.57 20.71
N PHE A 229 0.47 9.47 20.47
CA PHE A 229 1.94 9.47 20.43
C PHE A 229 2.50 10.22 19.20
N MET A 230 1.80 10.18 18.05
CA MET A 230 2.24 10.90 16.85
C MET A 230 2.23 12.42 17.05
N LEU A 231 1.34 12.95 17.89
CA LEU A 231 1.35 14.37 18.30
C LEU A 231 2.62 14.77 19.05
N CYS A 232 3.31 13.83 19.70
CA CYS A 232 4.55 14.07 20.42
C CYS A 232 5.81 13.94 19.54
N VAL A 233 5.67 13.48 18.29
CA VAL A 233 6.81 13.36 17.37
C VAL A 233 7.21 14.77 16.92
N PRO A 234 8.49 15.18 17.06
CA PRO A 234 8.92 16.52 16.67
C PRO A 234 8.58 16.82 15.22
N THR A 235 7.98 17.99 14.99
CA THR A 235 7.59 18.40 13.65
C THR A 235 8.83 18.68 12.81
N LEU A 236 8.95 18.03 11.65
CA LEU A 236 9.93 18.46 10.66
C LEU A 236 9.51 19.82 10.10
N PRO A 237 10.43 20.78 9.91
CA PRO A 237 10.08 22.02 9.23
C PRO A 237 9.55 21.67 7.83
N ASP A 238 8.28 22.00 7.57
CA ASP A 238 7.62 21.74 6.29
C ASP A 238 8.30 22.52 5.14
N ASP A 239 8.87 23.67 5.49
CA ASP A 239 9.47 24.65 4.59
C ASP A 239 10.95 24.89 4.92
N VAL A 240 11.75 23.83 5.01
CA VAL A 240 13.13 24.07 4.55
C VAL A 240 12.96 24.33 3.06
N GLU A 241 12.77 25.61 2.68
CA GLU A 241 13.20 26.14 1.38
C GLU A 241 14.67 25.75 1.29
N LEU A 242 14.90 24.49 0.90
CA LEU A 242 16.18 24.03 0.46
C LEU A 242 16.45 24.95 -0.71
N ASP A 243 17.37 25.88 -0.47
CA ASP A 243 17.88 26.78 -1.48
C ASP A 243 18.03 25.97 -2.76
N VAL A 244 17.18 26.26 -3.75
CA VAL A 244 17.02 25.43 -4.93
C VAL A 244 18.36 25.33 -5.66
N ASP A 245 19.19 26.34 -5.49
CA ASP A 245 20.57 26.39 -5.96
C ASP A 245 21.43 25.28 -5.32
N ALA A 246 21.29 25.01 -4.02
CA ALA A 246 22.01 23.92 -3.35
C ALA A 246 21.56 22.53 -3.80
N VAL A 247 20.28 22.32 -4.16
CA VAL A 247 19.80 21.03 -4.69
C VAL A 247 20.26 20.83 -6.14
N THR A 248 20.25 21.90 -6.93
CA THR A 248 20.72 21.89 -8.33
C THR A 248 22.23 21.68 -8.41
N GLU A 249 22.98 22.28 -7.48
CA GLU A 249 24.44 22.11 -7.34
C GLU A 249 24.83 20.66 -7.00
N ILE A 250 24.05 19.97 -6.16
CA ILE A 250 24.25 18.53 -5.87
C ILE A 250 24.00 17.66 -7.13
N GLY A 251 23.01 18.03 -7.95
CA GLY A 251 22.74 17.34 -9.22
C GLY A 251 23.87 17.52 -10.23
N ASN A 252 24.40 18.75 -10.34
CA ASN A 252 25.46 19.09 -11.29
C ASN A 252 26.84 18.52 -10.92
N PHE A 253 27.10 18.29 -9.62
CA PHE A 253 28.36 17.68 -9.17
C PHE A 253 28.58 16.24 -9.69
N GLN A 254 27.51 15.56 -10.12
CA GLN A 254 27.64 14.24 -10.78
C GLN A 254 28.01 14.33 -12.27
N THR A 255 27.82 15.47 -12.92
CA THR A 255 28.07 15.66 -14.36
C THR A 255 29.54 16.04 -14.66
N ASP A 256 30.28 16.52 -13.65
CA ASP A 256 31.70 16.90 -13.76
C ASP A 256 32.68 15.71 -13.90
N ARG A 257 32.18 14.46 -13.87
CA ARG A 257 33.00 13.28 -14.22
C ARG A 257 32.91 12.86 -15.68
N SER A 258 32.12 13.55 -16.51
CA SER A 258 32.25 13.52 -17.98
C SER A 258 33.23 14.59 -18.45
N ALA A 259 34.46 14.52 -17.95
CA ALA A 259 35.62 15.18 -18.54
C ALA A 259 35.88 14.59 -19.94
N LEU A 260 35.09 15.01 -20.93
CA LEU A 260 35.30 14.85 -22.38
C LEU A 260 34.32 15.67 -23.24
N LEU A 261 33.66 16.70 -22.69
CA LEU A 261 32.96 17.70 -23.51
C LEU A 261 33.49 19.12 -23.27
N PRO A 262 33.42 19.99 -24.30
CA PRO A 262 34.32 21.11 -24.47
C PRO A 262 33.80 22.41 -23.84
N ASP A 263 34.75 23.17 -23.30
CA ASP A 263 34.78 24.62 -23.04
C ASP A 263 33.59 25.24 -22.26
N GLU A 264 33.83 25.50 -20.97
CA GLU A 264 32.98 26.20 -19.98
C GLU A 264 32.61 27.67 -20.32
N SER A 265 32.86 28.16 -21.54
CA SER A 265 32.69 29.58 -21.87
C SER A 265 31.27 30.00 -22.27
N ASN A 266 30.28 29.11 -22.22
CA ASN A 266 28.93 29.43 -22.67
C ASN A 266 28.04 29.94 -21.53
N GLU A 267 28.25 31.22 -21.14
CA GLU A 267 27.44 31.97 -20.15
C GLU A 267 25.92 31.84 -20.35
N ASN A 268 25.47 31.51 -21.57
CA ASN A 268 24.06 31.31 -21.90
C ASN A 268 23.40 30.10 -21.21
N TYR A 269 24.14 29.06 -20.81
CA TYR A 269 23.52 27.87 -20.21
C TYR A 269 23.07 28.13 -18.77
N GLY A 270 23.88 28.87 -17.98
CA GLY A 270 23.52 29.25 -16.61
C GLY A 270 22.27 30.14 -16.54
N ALA A 271 22.15 31.08 -17.48
CA ALA A 271 20.99 31.98 -17.56
C ALA A 271 19.69 31.22 -17.88
N MET A 272 19.75 30.19 -18.73
CA MET A 272 18.57 29.37 -19.09
C MET A 272 18.08 28.53 -17.90
N THR A 273 19.00 27.90 -17.15
CA THR A 273 18.66 27.11 -15.97
C THR A 273 18.08 27.99 -14.85
N GLN A 274 18.69 29.15 -14.58
CA GLN A 274 18.13 30.10 -13.60
C GLN A 274 16.76 30.63 -14.02
N GLN A 275 16.54 30.90 -15.31
CA GLN A 275 15.23 31.35 -15.80
C GLN A 275 14.17 30.24 -15.70
N TYR A 276 14.53 28.97 -15.93
CA TYR A 276 13.63 27.84 -15.74
C TYR A 276 13.23 27.67 -14.26
N ILE A 277 14.21 27.75 -13.35
CA ILE A 277 13.98 27.69 -11.90
C ILE A 277 13.11 28.86 -11.44
N ALA A 278 13.42 30.10 -11.86
CA ALA A 278 12.64 31.28 -11.54
C ALA A 278 11.19 31.19 -12.04
N ASN A 279 10.97 30.70 -13.27
CA ASN A 279 9.63 30.49 -13.82
C ASN A 279 8.86 29.37 -13.10
N ARG A 280 9.56 28.34 -12.61
CA ARG A 280 8.95 27.25 -11.83
C ARG A 280 8.55 27.74 -10.43
N ASN A 281 9.41 28.52 -9.78
CA ASN A 281 9.14 29.13 -8.46
C ASN A 281 8.06 30.22 -8.55
N ALA A 282 8.01 30.99 -9.64
CA ALA A 282 6.92 31.93 -9.88
C ALA A 282 5.56 31.22 -10.05
N LYS A 283 5.55 30.00 -10.61
CA LYS A 283 4.34 29.17 -10.72
C LYS A 283 3.89 28.58 -9.38
N THR A 284 4.78 28.30 -8.44
CA THR A 284 4.39 27.65 -7.16
C THR A 284 3.67 28.60 -6.20
N HIS A 285 3.99 29.90 -6.20
CA HIS A 285 3.47 30.87 -5.23
C HIS A 285 2.06 31.44 -5.51
N THR A 286 1.44 31.16 -6.66
CA THR A 286 0.12 31.70 -7.01
C THR A 286 -0.87 30.63 -7.50
N THR A 287 -0.71 29.39 -7.07
CA THR A 287 -1.67 28.33 -7.43
C THR A 287 -2.96 28.52 -6.66
N SER A 288 -4.08 28.65 -7.37
CA SER A 288 -5.41 28.70 -6.76
C SER A 288 -5.65 27.46 -5.88
N PRO A 289 -6.39 27.57 -4.77
CA PRO A 289 -6.74 26.43 -3.92
C PRO A 289 -7.36 25.28 -4.72
N PHE A 290 -8.15 25.60 -5.75
CA PHE A 290 -8.71 24.61 -6.66
C PHE A 290 -7.63 23.80 -7.39
N ARG A 291 -6.59 24.46 -7.92
CA ARG A 291 -5.49 23.77 -8.61
C ARG A 291 -4.71 22.84 -7.67
N GLN A 292 -4.57 23.23 -6.40
CA GLN A 292 -3.95 22.38 -5.39
C GLN A 292 -4.82 21.16 -5.06
N ALA A 293 -6.14 21.34 -5.00
CA ALA A 293 -7.09 20.26 -4.79
C ALA A 293 -7.07 19.22 -5.92
N VAL A 294 -6.91 19.68 -7.17
CA VAL A 294 -6.80 18.81 -8.35
C VAL A 294 -5.35 18.50 -8.75
N ALA A 295 -4.38 18.66 -7.85
CA ALA A 295 -2.95 18.47 -8.17
C ALA A 295 -2.65 17.07 -8.73
N ALA A 296 -3.36 16.03 -8.28
CA ALA A 296 -3.26 14.69 -8.85
C ALA A 296 -3.65 14.68 -10.34
N ILE A 297 -4.80 15.26 -10.68
CA ILE A 297 -5.26 15.35 -12.08
C ILE A 297 -4.29 16.18 -12.91
N ASP A 298 -3.87 17.34 -12.39
CA ASP A 298 -2.97 18.25 -13.11
C ASP A 298 -1.65 17.53 -13.46
N LEU A 299 -1.07 16.82 -12.49
CA LEU A 299 0.15 16.04 -12.70
C LEU A 299 -0.06 14.88 -13.68
N LEU A 300 -1.18 14.15 -13.56
CA LEU A 300 -1.50 13.04 -14.45
C LEU A 300 -1.67 13.51 -15.91
N LEU A 301 -2.24 14.68 -16.14
CA LEU A 301 -2.44 15.22 -17.48
C LEU A 301 -1.15 15.81 -18.07
N GLN A 302 -0.36 16.51 -17.25
CA GLN A 302 0.82 17.24 -17.72
C GLN A 302 2.07 16.36 -17.84
N ASP A 303 2.30 15.44 -16.91
CA ASP A 303 3.52 14.64 -16.88
C ASP A 303 3.29 13.24 -17.48
N GLU A 304 4.06 12.90 -18.52
CA GLU A 304 3.95 11.60 -19.18
C GLU A 304 4.40 10.43 -18.31
N LYS A 305 5.40 10.60 -17.43
CA LYS A 305 5.90 9.53 -16.56
C LYS A 305 4.79 9.04 -15.64
N MET A 306 3.96 9.95 -15.12
CA MET A 306 2.86 9.59 -14.22
C MET A 306 1.81 8.70 -14.92
N LYS A 307 1.48 9.01 -16.18
CA LYS A 307 0.55 8.20 -16.99
C LYS A 307 1.03 6.76 -17.10
N TYR A 308 2.31 6.57 -17.36
CA TYR A 308 2.89 5.25 -17.52
C TYR A 308 3.04 4.48 -16.18
N LEU A 309 3.23 5.17 -15.05
CA LEU A 309 3.30 4.55 -13.72
C LEU A 309 1.94 4.06 -13.21
N SER A 310 0.83 4.60 -13.73
CA SER A 310 -0.53 4.25 -13.29
C SER A 310 -0.83 2.75 -13.34
N PHE A 311 -0.36 2.03 -14.37
CA PHE A 311 -0.65 0.61 -14.57
C PHE A 311 -0.05 -0.31 -13.51
N LEU A 312 1.09 0.06 -12.91
CA LEU A 312 1.62 -0.69 -11.77
C LEU A 312 0.67 -0.59 -10.56
N ASN A 313 0.13 0.60 -10.30
CA ASN A 313 -0.84 0.83 -9.23
C ASN A 313 -2.16 0.09 -9.48
N ILE A 314 -2.62 0.07 -10.74
CA ILE A 314 -3.82 -0.68 -11.14
C ILE A 314 -3.61 -2.17 -10.90
N THR A 315 -2.47 -2.72 -11.32
CA THR A 315 -2.15 -4.14 -11.14
C THR A 315 -2.12 -4.53 -9.67
N PHE A 316 -1.48 -3.70 -8.84
CA PHE A 316 -1.44 -3.88 -7.39
C PHE A 316 -2.84 -3.91 -6.78
N GLY A 317 -3.68 -2.92 -7.11
CA GLY A 317 -5.04 -2.81 -6.57
C GLY A 317 -5.94 -3.95 -7.00
N LEU A 318 -5.92 -4.33 -8.28
CA LEU A 318 -6.69 -5.46 -8.80
C LEU A 318 -6.28 -6.78 -8.14
N CYS A 319 -4.98 -7.07 -8.07
CA CYS A 319 -4.49 -8.32 -7.47
C CYS A 319 -4.79 -8.38 -5.97
N THR A 320 -4.66 -7.26 -5.25
CA THR A 320 -4.97 -7.20 -3.81
C THR A 320 -6.47 -7.41 -3.57
N ALA A 321 -7.33 -6.77 -4.37
CA ALA A 321 -8.78 -6.96 -4.30
C ALA A 321 -9.15 -8.42 -4.63
N PHE A 322 -8.58 -9.00 -5.69
CA PHE A 322 -8.78 -10.40 -6.06
C PHE A 322 -8.40 -11.36 -4.92
N CYS A 323 -7.18 -11.25 -4.38
CA CYS A 323 -6.74 -12.10 -3.28
C CYS A 323 -7.61 -11.92 -2.02
N THR A 324 -8.02 -10.70 -1.70
CA THR A 324 -8.80 -10.42 -0.50
C THR A 324 -10.26 -10.89 -0.62
N SER A 325 -10.85 -10.82 -1.81
CA SER A 325 -12.26 -11.15 -2.02
C SER A 325 -12.47 -12.61 -2.46
N VAL A 326 -11.70 -13.07 -3.45
CA VAL A 326 -11.85 -14.40 -4.04
C VAL A 326 -11.04 -15.42 -3.25
N VAL A 327 -9.73 -15.18 -3.08
CA VAL A 327 -8.84 -16.18 -2.46
C VAL A 327 -9.14 -16.35 -0.97
N ASN A 328 -9.13 -15.25 -0.20
CA ASN A 328 -9.47 -15.26 1.22
C ASN A 328 -10.94 -15.64 1.46
N GLY A 329 -11.86 -15.12 0.65
CA GLY A 329 -13.30 -15.27 0.88
C GLY A 329 -13.87 -16.63 0.46
N GLN A 330 -13.26 -17.29 -0.52
CA GLN A 330 -13.82 -18.50 -1.15
C GLN A 330 -12.79 -19.62 -1.27
N VAL A 331 -11.65 -19.36 -1.90
CA VAL A 331 -10.69 -20.44 -2.24
C VAL A 331 -10.16 -21.12 -0.98
N ILE A 332 -9.74 -20.37 0.04
CA ILE A 332 -9.26 -20.94 1.30
C ILE A 332 -10.32 -21.84 1.95
N ARG A 333 -11.58 -21.38 1.98
CA ARG A 333 -12.68 -22.12 2.61
C ARG A 333 -12.89 -23.46 1.93
N VAL A 334 -12.96 -23.46 0.60
CA VAL A 334 -13.19 -24.66 -0.21
C VAL A 334 -11.96 -25.59 -0.21
N ALA A 335 -10.76 -25.04 -0.39
CA ALA A 335 -9.53 -25.81 -0.50
C ALA A 335 -9.12 -26.48 0.82
N LEU A 336 -9.34 -25.81 1.96
CA LEU A 336 -8.90 -26.26 3.27
C LEU A 336 -10.03 -26.72 4.19
N ASN A 337 -11.28 -26.71 3.71
CA ASN A 337 -12.48 -26.92 4.53
C ASN A 337 -12.52 -25.98 5.76
N ASP A 338 -12.18 -24.71 5.53
CA ASP A 338 -12.02 -23.69 6.58
C ASP A 338 -13.25 -22.76 6.65
N ASP A 339 -14.38 -23.31 7.07
CA ASP A 339 -15.64 -22.55 7.17
C ASP A 339 -15.54 -21.36 8.14
N ASN A 340 -14.66 -21.46 9.13
CA ASN A 340 -14.43 -20.43 10.15
C ASN A 340 -13.37 -19.40 9.76
N SER A 341 -12.75 -19.53 8.57
CA SER A 341 -11.72 -18.60 8.07
C SER A 341 -10.50 -18.47 9.00
N GLN A 342 -10.15 -19.55 9.72
CA GLN A 342 -9.02 -19.61 10.66
C GLN A 342 -7.69 -19.34 9.96
N TYR A 343 -7.51 -19.82 8.72
CA TYR A 343 -6.25 -19.72 8.01
C TYR A 343 -6.04 -18.37 7.31
N VAL A 344 -7.09 -17.56 7.15
CA VAL A 344 -7.01 -16.27 6.42
C VAL A 344 -6.00 -15.32 7.09
N GLY A 345 -6.03 -15.23 8.42
CA GLY A 345 -5.08 -14.40 9.17
C GLY A 345 -3.64 -14.87 9.02
N MET A 346 -3.42 -16.19 9.07
CA MET A 346 -2.10 -16.80 8.90
C MET A 346 -1.53 -16.56 7.50
N PHE A 347 -2.30 -16.81 6.44
CA PHE A 347 -1.85 -16.59 5.07
C PHE A 347 -1.58 -15.10 4.78
N THR A 348 -2.43 -14.20 5.31
CA THR A 348 -2.21 -12.75 5.17
C THR A 348 -0.95 -12.31 5.93
N ALA A 349 -0.67 -12.90 7.09
CA ALA A 349 0.58 -12.67 7.83
C ALA A 349 1.80 -13.14 7.03
N VAL A 350 1.72 -14.25 6.27
CA VAL A 350 2.81 -14.69 5.38
C VAL A 350 3.09 -13.64 4.31
N THR A 351 2.06 -13.11 3.65
CA THR A 351 2.23 -12.01 2.67
C THR A 351 3.00 -10.85 3.28
N SER A 352 2.59 -10.37 4.45
CA SER A 352 3.22 -9.23 5.11
C SER A 352 4.64 -9.54 5.59
N LEU A 353 4.92 -10.76 6.04
CA LEU A 353 6.25 -11.21 6.44
C LEU A 353 7.22 -11.24 5.25
N VAL A 354 6.82 -11.90 4.16
CA VAL A 354 7.61 -11.94 2.91
C VAL A 354 7.85 -10.53 2.41
N ALA A 355 6.81 -9.70 2.42
CA ALA A 355 6.91 -8.33 1.96
C ALA A 355 7.88 -7.49 2.81
N ALA A 356 7.85 -7.64 4.14
CA ALA A 356 8.76 -6.95 5.06
C ALA A 356 10.22 -7.35 4.80
N MET A 357 10.49 -8.67 4.74
CA MET A 357 11.84 -9.21 4.54
C MET A 357 12.46 -8.77 3.21
N LEU A 358 11.68 -8.82 2.13
CA LEU A 358 12.13 -8.41 0.80
C LEU A 358 12.33 -6.90 0.70
N SER A 359 11.45 -6.09 1.30
CA SER A 359 11.60 -4.62 1.30
C SER A 359 12.89 -4.19 1.99
N TRP A 360 13.20 -4.79 3.14
CA TRP A 360 14.45 -4.56 3.86
C TRP A 360 15.65 -4.98 3.02
N SER A 361 15.58 -6.18 2.42
CA SER A 361 16.65 -6.73 1.58
C SER A 361 16.92 -5.84 0.36
N PHE A 362 15.88 -5.37 -0.34
CA PHE A 362 16.03 -4.49 -1.51
C PHE A 362 16.62 -3.13 -1.12
N GLY A 363 16.16 -2.53 -0.02
CA GLY A 363 16.73 -1.26 0.48
C GLY A 363 18.21 -1.38 0.86
N ILE A 364 18.58 -2.44 1.59
CA ILE A 364 19.98 -2.69 1.98
C ILE A 364 20.86 -3.00 0.78
N LEU A 365 20.42 -3.87 -0.11
CA LEU A 365 21.21 -4.25 -1.28
C LEU A 365 21.46 -3.04 -2.19
N ASP A 366 20.44 -2.18 -2.38
CA ASP A 366 20.61 -0.95 -3.15
C ASP A 366 21.60 0.01 -2.49
N TRP A 367 21.54 0.14 -1.16
CA TRP A 367 22.48 0.96 -0.37
C TRP A 367 23.93 0.41 -0.40
N MET A 368 24.10 -0.89 -0.17
CA MET A 368 25.41 -1.55 -0.18
C MET A 368 26.07 -1.44 -1.56
N SER A 369 25.28 -1.55 -2.63
CA SER A 369 25.80 -1.42 -4.00
C SER A 369 26.55 -0.10 -4.22
N HIS A 370 26.09 0.99 -3.60
CA HIS A 370 26.77 2.30 -3.69
C HIS A 370 28.08 2.30 -2.89
N THR A 371 28.03 1.83 -1.65
CA THR A 371 29.18 1.85 -0.73
C THR A 371 30.37 1.05 -1.28
N PHE A 372 30.13 -0.07 -1.95
CA PHE A 372 31.19 -0.87 -2.55
C PHE A 372 31.74 -0.31 -3.88
N ILE A 373 31.01 0.57 -4.56
CA ILE A 373 31.45 1.13 -5.84
C ILE A 373 32.42 2.29 -5.66
N SER A 374 32.28 3.07 -4.57
CA SER A 374 33.10 4.26 -4.29
C SER A 374 34.50 3.97 -3.77
N GLU A 375 34.80 2.74 -3.33
CA GLU A 375 36.12 2.39 -2.80
C GLU A 375 37.16 2.21 -3.93
N PRO A 376 38.34 2.88 -3.84
CA PRO A 376 39.36 2.85 -4.89
C PRO A 376 39.90 1.44 -5.16
N GLN A 377 40.23 1.20 -6.44
CA GLN A 377 40.50 -0.09 -7.06
C GLN A 377 41.44 -1.01 -6.27
N SER A 378 40.88 -1.95 -5.52
CA SER A 378 41.59 -3.19 -5.21
C SER A 378 41.61 -4.07 -6.47
N SER A 379 42.81 -4.43 -6.93
CA SER A 379 43.03 -5.20 -8.16
C SER A 379 42.66 -6.68 -8.05
N SER A 380 42.20 -7.14 -6.88
CA SER A 380 41.91 -8.55 -6.64
C SER A 380 40.75 -9.05 -7.51
N PRO A 381 40.88 -10.24 -8.14
CA PRO A 381 39.82 -10.82 -8.97
C PRO A 381 38.54 -11.12 -8.19
N LYS A 382 38.62 -11.37 -6.87
CA LYS A 382 37.45 -11.54 -6.01
C LYS A 382 36.61 -10.26 -5.92
N TYR A 383 37.25 -9.10 -5.81
CA TYR A 383 36.54 -7.81 -5.82
C TYR A 383 35.89 -7.53 -7.17
N ARG A 384 36.50 -7.95 -8.28
CA ARG A 384 35.88 -7.82 -9.61
C ARG A 384 34.61 -8.66 -9.75
N PHE A 385 34.60 -9.89 -9.24
CA PHE A 385 33.40 -10.73 -9.28
C PHE A 385 32.29 -10.19 -8.38
N ILE A 386 32.60 -9.80 -7.13
CA ILE A 386 31.62 -9.18 -6.23
C ILE A 386 31.09 -7.88 -6.84
N LYS A 387 31.96 -7.04 -7.38
CA LYS A 387 31.55 -5.82 -8.10
C LYS A 387 30.72 -6.13 -9.32
N PHE A 388 30.97 -7.23 -10.04
CA PHE A 388 30.15 -7.69 -11.16
C PHE A 388 28.77 -8.16 -10.70
N VAL A 389 28.68 -8.97 -9.65
CA VAL A 389 27.40 -9.42 -9.06
C VAL A 389 26.60 -8.24 -8.50
N LEU A 390 27.27 -7.28 -7.84
CA LEU A 390 26.66 -6.03 -7.41
C LEU A 390 26.31 -5.10 -8.58
N ARG A 391 27.05 -5.17 -9.70
CA ARG A 391 26.78 -4.46 -10.98
C ARG A 391 25.69 -5.10 -11.82
N LEU A 392 25.39 -6.39 -11.63
CA LEU A 392 24.17 -7.01 -12.16
C LEU A 392 22.90 -6.42 -11.52
N GLN A 393 23.07 -5.43 -10.63
CA GLN A 393 22.13 -4.36 -10.24
C GLN A 393 20.66 -4.77 -10.27
N LEU A 394 20.14 -5.06 -9.08
CA LEU A 394 18.73 -4.83 -8.72
C LEU A 394 18.48 -3.32 -8.82
N SER A 395 18.47 -2.78 -10.04
CA SER A 395 17.94 -1.46 -10.27
C SER A 395 16.50 -1.45 -9.79
N LYS A 396 16.01 -0.29 -9.36
CA LYS A 396 14.60 -0.15 -8.94
C LYS A 396 13.65 -0.71 -9.99
N GLY A 397 14.03 -0.62 -11.27
CA GLY A 397 13.29 -1.20 -12.37
C GLY A 397 13.24 -2.71 -12.43
N VAL A 398 14.35 -3.40 -12.13
CA VAL A 398 14.34 -4.88 -12.03
C VAL A 398 13.47 -5.31 -10.86
N VAL A 399 13.59 -4.64 -9.71
CA VAL A 399 12.77 -4.93 -8.52
C VAL A 399 11.29 -4.74 -8.80
N LEU A 400 10.88 -3.62 -9.41
CA LEU A 400 9.48 -3.38 -9.77
C LEU A 400 8.95 -4.34 -10.85
N THR A 401 9.80 -4.73 -11.80
CA THR A 401 9.44 -5.75 -12.80
C THR A 401 9.19 -7.09 -12.12
N LEU A 402 10.03 -7.49 -11.16
CA LEU A 402 9.83 -8.71 -10.38
C LEU A 402 8.48 -8.70 -9.64
N GLY A 403 8.12 -7.56 -9.05
CA GLY A 403 6.82 -7.39 -8.41
C GLY A 403 5.65 -7.55 -9.38
N ALA A 404 5.69 -6.88 -10.54
CA ALA A 404 4.65 -7.03 -11.56
C ALA A 404 4.56 -8.46 -12.12
N VAL A 405 5.70 -9.13 -12.31
CA VAL A 405 5.75 -10.54 -12.72
C VAL A 405 5.14 -11.45 -11.65
N SER A 406 5.31 -11.16 -10.36
CA SER A 406 4.68 -11.95 -9.31
C SER A 406 3.14 -11.88 -9.37
N TYR A 407 2.57 -10.70 -9.64
CA TYR A 407 1.13 -10.54 -9.86
C TYR A 407 0.65 -11.25 -11.12
N LEU A 408 1.42 -11.16 -12.21
CA LEU A 408 1.14 -11.90 -13.44
C LEU A 408 1.10 -13.42 -13.19
N LEU A 409 2.04 -13.95 -12.39
CA LEU A 409 2.09 -15.38 -12.06
C LEU A 409 0.90 -15.81 -11.22
N ILE A 410 0.46 -15.01 -10.25
CA ILE A 410 -0.76 -15.31 -9.48
C ILE A 410 -1.94 -15.47 -10.44
N ALA A 411 -2.14 -14.51 -11.34
CA ALA A 411 -3.26 -14.56 -12.27
C ALA A 411 -3.19 -15.75 -13.24
N LEU A 412 -1.99 -16.07 -13.74
CA LEU A 412 -1.77 -17.24 -14.58
C LEU A 412 -2.05 -18.55 -13.83
N LEU A 413 -1.70 -18.65 -12.55
CA LEU A 413 -1.99 -19.87 -11.76
C LEU A 413 -3.50 -20.10 -11.64
N PHE A 414 -4.30 -19.07 -11.37
CA PHE A 414 -5.77 -19.19 -11.30
C PHE A 414 -6.41 -19.41 -12.68
N LEU A 415 -5.79 -18.90 -13.75
CA LEU A 415 -6.23 -19.19 -15.13
C LEU A 415 -5.99 -20.67 -15.51
N LEU A 416 -4.88 -21.24 -15.04
CA LEU A 416 -4.49 -22.64 -15.32
C LEU A 416 -5.20 -23.63 -14.39
N PHE A 417 -5.47 -23.24 -13.15
CA PHE A 417 -6.10 -24.06 -12.11
C PHE A 417 -7.37 -23.38 -11.56
N PRO A 418 -8.43 -23.24 -12.37
CA PRO A 418 -9.63 -22.50 -11.98
C PRO A 418 -10.49 -23.24 -10.93
N SER A 419 -10.28 -24.55 -10.73
CA SER A 419 -11.05 -25.35 -9.77
C SER A 419 -10.56 -25.13 -8.34
N PHE A 420 -11.40 -24.60 -7.45
CA PHE A 420 -11.04 -24.31 -6.06
C PHE A 420 -10.63 -25.55 -5.26
N SER A 421 -11.15 -26.73 -5.59
CA SER A 421 -10.79 -27.99 -4.93
C SER A 421 -9.42 -28.54 -5.33
N SER A 422 -8.81 -28.01 -6.39
CA SER A 422 -7.45 -28.40 -6.81
C SER A 422 -6.36 -27.72 -6.00
N TRP A 423 -6.71 -26.70 -5.22
CA TRP A 423 -5.80 -25.98 -4.36
C TRP A 423 -5.62 -26.73 -3.04
N ASP A 424 -4.38 -26.75 -2.57
CA ASP A 424 -3.99 -27.30 -1.28
C ASP A 424 -3.26 -26.22 -0.46
N PHE A 425 -2.86 -26.58 0.75
CA PHE A 425 -2.16 -25.65 1.62
C PHE A 425 -0.87 -25.10 0.99
N SER A 426 -0.12 -25.95 0.28
CA SER A 426 1.19 -25.58 -0.26
C SER A 426 1.10 -24.65 -1.47
N SER A 427 0.16 -24.91 -2.37
CA SER A 427 -0.11 -24.07 -3.54
C SER A 427 -0.67 -22.71 -3.12
N LEU A 428 -1.56 -22.67 -2.12
CA LEU A 428 -1.99 -21.41 -1.51
C LEU A 428 -0.81 -20.66 -0.88
N MET A 429 0.04 -21.33 -0.12
CA MET A 429 1.25 -20.72 0.47
C MET A 429 2.11 -20.04 -0.60
N MET A 430 2.29 -20.68 -1.76
CA MET A 430 3.01 -20.09 -2.89
C MET A 430 2.33 -18.80 -3.40
N VAL A 431 1.00 -18.76 -3.50
CA VAL A 431 0.25 -17.56 -3.91
C VAL A 431 0.50 -16.40 -2.94
N TYR A 432 0.46 -16.64 -1.62
CA TYR A 432 0.72 -15.59 -0.62
C TYR A 432 2.19 -15.14 -0.61
N ILE A 433 3.13 -16.04 -0.89
CA ILE A 433 4.54 -15.66 -1.10
C ILE A 433 4.68 -14.74 -2.31
N LEU A 434 4.07 -15.09 -3.46
CA LEU A 434 4.08 -14.25 -4.65
C LEU A 434 3.41 -12.89 -4.40
N LEU A 435 2.29 -12.87 -3.67
CA LEU A 435 1.59 -11.65 -3.27
C LEU A 435 2.49 -10.78 -2.39
N GLY A 436 3.24 -11.39 -1.46
CA GLY A 436 4.23 -10.72 -0.62
C GLY A 436 5.40 -10.14 -1.43
N VAL A 437 5.88 -10.86 -2.45
CA VAL A 437 6.89 -10.35 -3.40
C VAL A 437 6.37 -9.09 -4.07
N GLY A 438 5.19 -9.14 -4.70
CA GLY A 438 4.58 -7.97 -5.33
C GLY A 438 4.44 -6.80 -4.37
N ARG A 439 3.90 -7.06 -3.17
CA ARG A 439 3.64 -6.04 -2.15
C ARG A 439 4.91 -5.36 -1.65
N SER A 440 6.03 -6.09 -1.51
CA SER A 440 7.32 -5.51 -1.13
C SER A 440 7.79 -4.42 -2.10
N THR A 441 7.62 -4.68 -3.40
CA THR A 441 8.06 -3.77 -4.45
C THR A 441 7.18 -2.52 -4.50
N TYR A 442 5.88 -2.67 -4.22
CA TYR A 442 4.91 -1.58 -4.19
C TYR A 442 5.12 -0.67 -2.97
N GLU A 443 5.24 -1.23 -1.77
CA GLU A 443 5.33 -0.42 -0.55
C GLU A 443 6.73 0.17 -0.32
N GLY A 444 7.79 -0.50 -0.76
CA GLY A 444 9.16 0.01 -0.64
C GLY A 444 9.63 0.74 -1.91
N THR A 445 9.90 -0.04 -2.97
CA THR A 445 10.61 0.45 -4.15
C THR A 445 9.81 1.45 -4.98
N LEU A 446 8.50 1.24 -5.17
CA LEU A 446 7.67 2.15 -5.97
C LEU A 446 7.55 3.52 -5.31
N ARG A 447 7.41 3.57 -3.98
CA ARG A 447 7.43 4.84 -3.24
C ARG A 447 8.74 5.58 -3.42
N ALA A 448 9.86 4.87 -3.35
CA ALA A 448 11.17 5.46 -3.62
C ALA A 448 11.28 6.02 -5.04
N VAL A 449 10.78 5.28 -6.05
CA VAL A 449 10.73 5.76 -7.44
C VAL A 449 9.84 7.00 -7.59
N ILE A 450 8.66 7.02 -6.98
CA ILE A 450 7.75 8.18 -7.05
C ILE A 450 8.40 9.40 -6.41
N ALA A 451 9.06 9.24 -5.26
CA ALA A 451 9.79 10.32 -4.61
C ALA A 451 10.96 10.84 -5.46
N ASP A 452 11.65 9.96 -6.20
CA ASP A 452 12.73 10.35 -7.11
C ASP A 452 12.21 11.05 -8.37
N PHE A 453 11.08 10.59 -8.93
CA PHE A 453 10.53 11.12 -10.18
C PHE A 453 9.81 12.46 -9.98
N PHE A 454 9.19 12.65 -8.81
CA PHE A 454 8.35 13.80 -8.50
C PHE A 454 8.71 14.47 -7.16
N PRO A 455 9.98 14.86 -6.93
CA PRO A 455 10.41 15.41 -5.63
C PRO A 455 9.69 16.72 -5.27
N HIS A 456 9.25 17.49 -6.28
CA HIS A 456 8.60 18.79 -6.11
C HIS A 456 7.07 18.75 -6.20
N GLU A 457 6.49 17.63 -6.63
CA GLU A 457 5.05 17.44 -6.82
C GLU A 457 4.56 16.20 -6.06
N LYS A 458 5.23 15.92 -4.93
CA LYS A 458 5.04 14.74 -4.08
C LYS A 458 3.58 14.53 -3.68
N GLU A 459 2.84 15.56 -3.30
CA GLU A 459 1.42 15.43 -2.92
C GLU A 459 0.58 14.90 -4.08
N GLY A 460 0.71 15.51 -5.27
CA GLY A 460 0.00 15.07 -6.47
C GLY A 460 0.44 13.68 -6.93
N ALA A 461 1.71 13.35 -6.76
CA ALA A 461 2.27 12.06 -7.17
C ALA A 461 1.78 10.89 -6.30
N PHE A 462 1.84 11.04 -4.97
CA PHE A 462 1.31 10.03 -4.06
C PHE A 462 -0.22 9.95 -4.08
N ALA A 463 -0.92 11.06 -4.31
CA ALA A 463 -2.36 11.04 -4.54
C ALA A 463 -2.75 10.30 -5.84
N ASN A 464 -1.96 10.39 -6.91
CA ASN A 464 -2.16 9.57 -8.11
C ASN A 464 -1.93 8.08 -7.85
N GLN A 465 -0.87 7.73 -7.10
CA GLN A 465 -0.65 6.34 -6.68
C GLN A 465 -1.88 5.77 -5.97
N ILE A 466 -2.42 6.53 -5.03
CA ILE A 466 -3.63 6.19 -4.29
C ILE A 466 -4.85 6.09 -5.21
N LEU A 467 -5.05 7.07 -6.09
CA LEU A 467 -6.18 7.12 -7.02
C LEU A 467 -6.27 5.84 -7.84
N PHE A 468 -5.18 5.44 -8.49
CA PHE A 468 -5.20 4.27 -9.37
C PHE A 468 -5.34 2.96 -8.61
N ASN A 469 -4.69 2.84 -7.45
CA ASN A 469 -4.86 1.69 -6.57
C ASN A 469 -6.32 1.58 -6.05
N GLY A 470 -6.89 2.72 -5.63
CA GLY A 470 -8.26 2.82 -5.14
C GLY A 470 -9.30 2.49 -6.22
N VAL A 471 -9.18 3.08 -7.41
CA VAL A 471 -10.05 2.75 -8.57
C VAL A 471 -9.97 1.27 -8.88
N ALA A 472 -8.75 0.72 -8.98
CA ALA A 472 -8.55 -0.70 -9.26
C ALA A 472 -9.16 -1.59 -8.18
N SER A 473 -9.07 -1.21 -6.91
CA SER A 473 -9.68 -1.94 -5.80
C SER A 473 -11.20 -1.91 -5.88
N VAL A 474 -11.80 -0.74 -6.13
CA VAL A 474 -13.26 -0.59 -6.34
C VAL A 474 -13.71 -1.46 -7.51
N ILE A 475 -12.99 -1.41 -8.64
CA ILE A 475 -13.28 -2.28 -9.81
C ILE A 475 -13.15 -3.74 -9.40
N GLY A 476 -12.12 -4.14 -8.64
CA GLY A 476 -11.96 -5.50 -8.16
C GLY A 476 -13.16 -5.97 -7.33
N TYR A 477 -13.55 -5.21 -6.31
CA TYR A 477 -14.71 -5.56 -5.47
C TYR A 477 -16.03 -5.56 -6.24
N TRP A 478 -16.25 -4.57 -7.12
CA TRP A 478 -17.45 -4.51 -7.97
C TRP A 478 -17.47 -5.56 -9.06
N SER A 479 -16.31 -5.92 -9.61
CA SER A 479 -16.22 -6.94 -10.65
C SER A 479 -16.68 -8.28 -10.13
N ASN A 480 -16.50 -8.57 -8.84
CA ASN A 480 -17.13 -9.73 -8.22
C ASN A 480 -18.67 -9.60 -8.29
N GLU A 481 -19.27 -8.47 -7.92
CA GLU A 481 -20.74 -8.34 -8.01
C GLU A 481 -21.27 -8.41 -9.46
N ILE A 482 -20.55 -7.81 -10.42
CA ILE A 482 -20.96 -7.72 -11.84
C ILE A 482 -20.67 -9.02 -12.61
N ALA A 483 -19.70 -9.83 -12.18
CA ALA A 483 -19.36 -11.10 -12.81
C ALA A 483 -20.44 -12.20 -12.65
N SER A 484 -21.60 -11.85 -12.05
CA SER A 484 -22.87 -12.58 -12.06
C SER A 484 -23.46 -12.88 -13.45
N SER A 485 -22.77 -12.49 -14.53
CA SER A 485 -23.16 -12.81 -15.92
C SER A 485 -22.94 -14.29 -16.30
N CYS A 486 -22.34 -15.10 -15.44
CA CYS A 486 -22.32 -16.56 -15.59
C CYS A 486 -23.69 -17.15 -15.17
N SER A 487 -24.49 -17.64 -16.11
CA SER A 487 -25.63 -18.51 -15.78
C SER A 487 -25.19 -19.98 -15.81
N PHE A 488 -25.32 -20.70 -14.69
CA PHE A 488 -25.37 -22.15 -14.75
C PHE A 488 -26.67 -22.54 -15.47
N SER A 489 -26.57 -23.31 -16.55
CA SER A 489 -27.75 -23.92 -17.14
C SER A 489 -28.18 -25.05 -16.21
N ASP A 490 -29.40 -25.00 -15.68
CA ASP A 490 -29.95 -26.05 -14.79
C ASP A 490 -30.11 -27.41 -15.48
N ASP A 491 -29.86 -27.48 -16.80
CA ASP A 491 -29.78 -28.74 -17.52
C ASP A 491 -28.50 -29.50 -17.19
N ASN A 492 -28.55 -30.24 -16.07
CA ASN A 492 -27.61 -31.28 -15.61
C ASN A 492 -27.27 -32.38 -16.67
N ARG A 493 -27.71 -32.24 -17.92
CA ARG A 493 -27.56 -33.22 -19.01
C ARG A 493 -26.45 -32.91 -20.00
N SER A 494 -25.86 -31.72 -19.98
CA SER A 494 -24.75 -31.37 -20.87
C SER A 494 -23.56 -30.92 -20.03
N GLY A 495 -22.64 -31.85 -19.75
CA GLY A 495 -21.41 -31.63 -18.96
C GLY A 495 -20.37 -30.69 -19.58
N SER A 496 -20.82 -29.60 -20.19
CA SER A 496 -19.99 -28.46 -20.59
C SER A 496 -20.16 -27.35 -19.54
N ASP A 497 -19.80 -27.65 -18.30
CA ASP A 497 -19.69 -26.61 -17.28
C ASP A 497 -18.63 -25.61 -17.74
N ASN A 498 -18.97 -24.31 -17.75
CA ASN A 498 -17.99 -23.27 -17.99
C ASN A 498 -16.94 -23.36 -16.90
N LEU A 499 -15.75 -23.87 -17.24
CA LEU A 499 -14.64 -24.17 -16.32
C LEU A 499 -14.25 -22.97 -15.43
N TYR A 500 -14.57 -21.75 -15.85
CA TYR A 500 -14.24 -20.48 -15.20
C TYR A 500 -15.40 -19.82 -14.45
N CYS A 501 -16.60 -20.40 -14.49
CA CYS A 501 -17.74 -19.93 -13.70
C CYS A 501 -17.73 -20.65 -12.35
N VAL A 502 -17.42 -19.93 -11.27
CA VAL A 502 -17.36 -20.51 -9.93
C VAL A 502 -18.49 -19.97 -9.07
N ARG A 503 -19.19 -20.86 -8.37
CA ARG A 503 -20.24 -20.50 -7.40
C ARG A 503 -19.61 -20.23 -6.04
N PHE A 504 -19.86 -19.05 -5.49
CA PHE A 504 -19.43 -18.65 -4.16
C PHE A 504 -20.40 -19.19 -3.10
N ASN A 505 -19.97 -19.20 -1.84
CA ASN A 505 -20.78 -19.71 -0.72
C ASN A 505 -22.08 -18.93 -0.49
N ASP A 506 -22.17 -17.69 -0.96
CA ASP A 506 -23.42 -16.89 -0.93
C ASP A 506 -24.37 -17.21 -2.10
N GLY A 507 -24.02 -18.19 -2.94
CA GLY A 507 -24.80 -18.62 -4.10
C GLY A 507 -24.56 -17.79 -5.36
N SER A 508 -23.81 -16.69 -5.28
CA SER A 508 -23.45 -15.89 -6.46
C SER A 508 -22.45 -16.64 -7.36
N VAL A 509 -22.50 -16.38 -8.66
CA VAL A 509 -21.64 -17.04 -9.66
C VAL A 509 -20.72 -16.02 -10.29
N HIS A 510 -19.42 -16.33 -10.36
CA HIS A 510 -18.40 -15.38 -10.80
C HIS A 510 -17.60 -15.94 -11.97
N ASN A 511 -17.34 -15.09 -12.95
CA ASN A 511 -16.44 -15.39 -14.06
C ASN A 511 -15.00 -15.01 -13.69
N LEU A 512 -14.20 -15.99 -13.25
CA LEU A 512 -12.81 -15.76 -12.88
C LEU A 512 -11.96 -15.34 -14.09
N PHE A 513 -12.26 -15.84 -15.29
CA PHE A 513 -11.47 -15.56 -16.49
C PHE A 513 -11.34 -14.05 -16.78
N LEU A 514 -12.41 -13.29 -16.55
CA LEU A 514 -12.42 -11.84 -16.81
C LEU A 514 -11.44 -11.11 -15.88
N ILE A 515 -11.52 -11.35 -14.56
CA ILE A 515 -10.69 -10.66 -13.57
C ILE A 515 -9.21 -11.00 -13.81
N GLU A 516 -8.89 -12.28 -14.03
CA GLU A 516 -7.50 -12.70 -14.29
C GLU A 516 -6.95 -12.09 -15.57
N SER A 517 -7.75 -12.03 -16.63
CA SER A 517 -7.34 -11.41 -17.89
C SER A 517 -7.02 -9.93 -17.70
N VAL A 518 -7.80 -9.20 -16.90
CA VAL A 518 -7.53 -7.79 -16.61
C VAL A 518 -6.24 -7.63 -15.80
N ILE A 519 -5.98 -8.48 -14.80
CA ILE A 519 -4.72 -8.46 -14.02
C ILE A 519 -3.51 -8.75 -14.92
N ILE A 520 -3.61 -9.75 -15.80
CA ILE A 520 -2.54 -10.10 -16.75
C ILE A 520 -2.21 -8.92 -17.66
N VAL A 521 -3.24 -8.31 -18.28
CA VAL A 521 -3.07 -7.17 -19.18
C VAL A 521 -2.49 -5.97 -18.42
N SER A 522 -3.00 -5.66 -17.24
CA SER A 522 -2.50 -4.55 -16.44
C SER A 522 -1.05 -4.76 -16.01
N ALA A 523 -0.66 -5.98 -15.66
CA ALA A 523 0.71 -6.31 -15.24
C ALA A 523 1.70 -6.11 -16.40
N VAL A 524 1.37 -6.58 -17.61
CA VAL A 524 2.21 -6.39 -18.81
C VAL A 524 2.33 -4.90 -19.15
N LEU A 525 1.21 -4.16 -19.14
CA LEU A 525 1.22 -2.71 -19.36
C LEU A 525 1.99 -1.97 -18.26
N GLY A 526 1.92 -2.44 -17.01
CA GLY A 526 2.67 -1.91 -15.87
C GLY A 526 4.19 -2.05 -16.06
N ILE A 527 4.66 -3.20 -16.53
CA ILE A 527 6.07 -3.42 -16.84
C ILE A 527 6.53 -2.48 -17.96
N ILE A 528 5.82 -2.48 -19.10
CA ILE A 528 6.17 -1.65 -20.26
C ILE A 528 6.14 -0.16 -19.89
N GLY A 529 5.06 0.26 -19.21
CA GLY A 529 4.86 1.63 -18.75
C GLY A 529 5.99 2.08 -17.82
N PHE A 530 6.34 1.27 -16.82
CA PHE A 530 7.42 1.61 -15.90
C PHE A 530 8.75 1.86 -16.63
N TRP A 531 9.17 0.97 -17.54
CA TRP A 531 10.43 1.15 -18.26
C TRP A 531 10.40 2.39 -19.16
N LYS A 532 9.25 2.72 -19.75
CA LYS A 532 9.06 3.96 -20.50
C LYS A 532 9.17 5.20 -19.61
N ALA A 533 8.53 5.20 -18.44
CA ALA A 533 8.62 6.28 -17.46
C ALA A 533 10.08 6.50 -16.99
N ASN A 534 10.79 5.40 -16.70
CA ASN A 534 12.19 5.45 -16.31
C ASN A 534 13.08 6.01 -17.42
N ALA A 535 12.85 5.64 -18.69
CA ALA A 535 13.59 6.19 -19.82
C ALA A 535 13.37 7.71 -19.96
N LEU A 536 12.13 8.18 -19.80
CA LEU A 536 11.81 9.62 -19.81
C LEU A 536 12.50 10.35 -18.65
N HIS A 537 12.48 9.81 -17.44
CA HIS A 537 13.17 10.40 -16.29
C HIS A 537 14.69 10.48 -16.48
N VAL A 538 15.32 9.43 -17.03
CA VAL A 538 16.75 9.44 -17.37
C VAL A 538 17.05 10.46 -18.46
N GLN A 539 16.16 10.63 -19.43
CA GLN A 539 16.31 11.62 -20.49
C GLN A 539 16.23 13.05 -19.93
N GLU A 540 15.26 13.34 -19.06
CA GLU A 540 15.12 14.65 -18.40
C GLU A 540 16.36 15.04 -17.60
N ARG A 541 16.98 14.10 -16.88
CA ARG A 541 18.21 14.38 -16.10
C ARG A 541 19.45 14.68 -16.94
N ARG A 542 19.42 14.41 -18.25
CA ARG A 542 20.54 14.71 -19.16
C ARG A 542 20.48 16.12 -19.72
N PHE A 543 19.33 16.79 -19.61
CA PHE A 543 19.12 18.16 -20.05
C PHE A 543 19.25 19.10 -18.86
#